data_AF-A0A7W2JZ02-F1
#
_entry.id   AF-A0A7W2JZ02-F1
#
_cell.length_a   1.000
_cell.length_b   1.000
_cell.length_c   1.000
_cell.angle_alpha   90.00
_cell.angle_beta   90.00
_cell.angle_gamma   90.00
#
_symmetry.space_group_name_H-M   'P 1'
#
loop_
_entity.id
_entity.type
_entity.pdbx_description
1 polymer ?
#
loop_
_entity_poly.entity_id
_entity_poly.type
_entity_poly.pdbx_seq_one_letter_code
_entity_poly.pdbx_strand_id
1 'polypeptide(L)'
;MTTESAQEIGVTIYGQNSTSASVLKVYRQDWFDDDFGFTIEAVSDGNPAHAQYWLKLTGYWSPRAGDYLLTAEDQGEKPHILVEFGYFEKSIKAIEAGTFELHMIDYKERSLTGRFEFPVELDDAEFDIESWEFDVAAGT
;
A
#
# COMPACT_ATOMS: atom_id res chain seq x y z
N MET A 1 25.60 2.50 14.75
CA MET A 1 24.90 2.75 13.48
C MET A 1 23.46 2.38 13.75
N THR A 2 22.62 3.38 13.97
CA THR A 2 21.17 3.20 14.17
C THR A 2 20.57 2.93 12.80
N THR A 3 20.11 1.71 12.57
CA THR A 3 19.30 1.35 11.42
C THR A 3 17.99 2.14 11.55
N GLU A 4 17.80 3.15 10.70
CA GLU A 4 16.55 3.92 10.61
C GLU A 4 15.42 2.93 10.28
N SER A 5 14.40 2.87 11.15
CA SER A 5 13.28 1.94 11.05
C SER A 5 12.57 2.08 9.71
N ALA A 6 12.28 0.95 9.06
CA ALA A 6 11.73 0.88 7.71
C ALA A 6 10.42 1.66 7.57
N GLN A 7 10.49 2.77 6.82
CA GLN A 7 9.37 3.54 6.30
C GLN A 7 9.33 3.41 4.78
N GLU A 8 9.65 2.22 4.28
CA GLU A 8 9.87 1.98 2.85
C GLU A 8 9.10 0.74 2.40
N ILE A 9 8.39 0.88 1.28
CA ILE A 9 7.64 -0.17 0.61
C ILE A 9 8.32 -0.40 -0.73
N GLY A 10 9.01 -1.53 -0.86
CA GLY A 10 9.61 -1.94 -2.13
C GLY A 10 8.54 -2.44 -3.09
N VAL A 11 8.52 -1.89 -4.31
CA VAL A 11 7.61 -2.31 -5.37
C VAL A 11 8.36 -2.62 -6.65
N THR A 12 7.92 -3.68 -7.34
CA THR A 12 8.30 -3.95 -8.73
C THR A 12 7.09 -3.67 -9.60
N ILE A 13 7.31 -2.84 -10.63
CA ILE A 13 6.29 -2.38 -11.56
C ILE A 13 6.61 -3.01 -12.92
N TYR A 14 5.78 -3.94 -13.36
CA TYR A 14 5.88 -4.59 -14.66
C TYR A 14 4.91 -3.90 -15.62
N GLY A 15 5.43 -3.05 -16.52
CA GLY A 15 4.66 -2.46 -17.62
C GLY A 15 4.91 -3.20 -18.92
N GLN A 16 4.02 -3.01 -19.92
CA GLN A 16 4.07 -3.69 -21.22
C GLN A 16 5.44 -3.73 -21.92
N ASN A 17 6.30 -2.72 -21.71
CA ASN A 17 7.61 -2.62 -22.36
C ASN A 17 8.80 -2.43 -21.39
N SER A 18 8.58 -2.49 -20.08
CA SER A 18 9.63 -2.23 -19.10
C SER A 18 9.28 -2.74 -17.71
N THR A 19 10.28 -3.26 -16.99
CA THR A 19 10.21 -3.51 -15.56
C THR A 19 10.97 -2.41 -14.81
N SER A 20 10.33 -1.80 -13.82
CA SER A 20 10.94 -0.79 -12.95
C SER A 20 10.82 -1.22 -11.50
N ALA A 21 11.95 -1.34 -10.80
CA ALA A 21 11.94 -1.43 -9.34
C ALA A 21 11.89 -0.03 -8.75
N SER A 22 11.04 0.19 -7.75
CA SER A 22 10.92 1.45 -7.03
C SER A 22 10.80 1.20 -5.53
N VAL A 23 11.13 2.22 -4.75
CA VAL A 23 10.97 2.22 -3.29
C VAL A 23 10.07 3.39 -2.95
N LEU A 24 8.91 3.09 -2.38
CA LEU A 24 7.97 4.10 -1.92
C LEU A 24 8.23 4.39 -0.44
N LYS A 25 8.49 5.65 -0.13
CA LYS A 25 8.72 6.13 1.22
C LYS A 25 7.41 6.55 1.86
N VAL A 26 7.10 5.98 2.99
CA VAL A 26 5.95 6.35 3.81
C VAL A 26 6.16 7.78 4.32
N TYR A 27 5.22 8.67 4.01
CA TYR A 27 5.28 10.07 4.45
C TYR A 27 4.14 10.41 5.43
N ARG A 28 3.11 9.55 5.51
CA ARG A 28 1.99 9.72 6.43
C ARG A 28 1.48 8.36 6.91
N GLN A 29 1.23 8.28 8.21
CA GLN A 29 0.58 7.15 8.86
C GLN A 29 -0.44 7.68 9.87
N ASP A 30 -1.71 7.35 9.66
CA ASP A 30 -2.79 7.64 10.59
C ASP A 30 -3.35 6.30 11.10
N TRP A 31 -3.49 6.18 12.42
CA TRP A 31 -4.01 4.99 13.08
C TRP A 31 -5.25 5.38 13.86
N PHE A 32 -6.35 4.66 13.64
CA PHE A 32 -7.67 4.98 14.21
C PHE A 32 -7.99 3.98 15.33
N ASP A 33 -8.01 4.46 16.58
CA ASP A 33 -8.20 3.59 17.75
C ASP A 33 -9.64 3.08 17.90
N ASP A 34 -10.64 3.88 17.51
CA ASP A 34 -12.06 3.56 17.75
C ASP A 34 -12.54 2.36 16.90
N ASP A 35 -12.07 2.25 15.66
CA ASP A 35 -12.43 1.17 14.72
C ASP A 35 -11.28 0.18 14.47
N PHE A 36 -10.15 0.35 15.18
CA PHE A 36 -8.88 -0.33 14.91
C PHE A 36 -8.57 -0.30 13.41
N GLY A 37 -8.37 0.89 12.85
CA GLY A 37 -8.08 1.10 11.44
C GLY A 37 -6.74 1.78 11.21
N PHE A 38 -6.36 1.90 9.94
CA PHE A 38 -5.17 2.65 9.54
C PHE A 38 -5.31 3.25 8.15
N THR A 39 -4.56 4.32 7.90
CA THR A 39 -4.25 4.87 6.58
C THR A 39 -2.75 5.08 6.51
N ILE A 40 -2.09 4.47 5.52
CA ILE A 40 -0.66 4.63 5.26
C ILE A 40 -0.50 5.14 3.84
N GLU A 41 0.22 6.25 3.67
CA GLU A 41 0.51 6.86 2.37
C GLU A 41 2.02 6.86 2.11
N ALA A 42 2.42 6.39 0.93
CA ALA A 42 3.82 6.24 0.53
C ALA A 42 4.06 6.75 -0.90
N VAL A 43 5.26 7.30 -1.15
CA VAL A 43 5.63 7.91 -2.43
C VAL A 43 7.10 7.69 -2.80
N SER A 44 7.42 7.63 -4.10
CA SER A 44 8.78 7.30 -4.61
C SER A 44 9.92 8.18 -4.09
N ASP A 45 9.66 9.44 -3.73
CA ASP A 45 10.68 10.43 -3.34
C ASP A 45 10.54 10.90 -1.87
N GLY A 46 9.58 10.34 -1.13
CA GLY A 46 9.16 10.83 0.20
C GLY A 46 8.46 12.20 0.19
N ASN A 47 8.41 12.90 -0.96
CA ASN A 47 7.71 14.17 -1.13
C ASN A 47 6.56 14.04 -2.13
N PRO A 48 5.29 14.12 -1.69
CA PRO A 48 4.13 14.02 -2.57
C PRO A 48 4.11 15.02 -3.72
N ALA A 49 4.75 16.19 -3.57
CA ALA A 49 4.77 17.22 -4.61
C ALA A 49 5.62 16.86 -5.84
N HIS A 50 6.49 15.85 -5.74
CA HIS A 50 7.41 15.43 -6.80
C HIS A 50 7.38 13.93 -7.08
N ALA A 51 6.49 13.21 -6.40
CA ALA A 51 6.45 11.76 -6.39
C ALA A 51 6.05 11.19 -7.75
N GLN A 52 6.92 10.39 -8.36
CA GLN A 52 6.59 9.60 -9.55
C GLN A 52 5.44 8.60 -9.29
N TYR A 53 5.47 7.94 -8.13
CA TYR A 53 4.49 6.91 -7.76
C TYR A 53 3.89 7.23 -6.40
N TRP A 54 2.62 6.86 -6.22
CA TRP A 54 1.88 7.01 -4.98
C TRP A 54 1.15 5.71 -4.64
N LEU A 55 1.15 5.34 -3.37
CA LEU A 55 0.43 4.21 -2.82
C LEU A 55 -0.27 4.65 -1.54
N LYS A 56 -1.53 4.23 -1.37
CA LYS A 56 -2.22 4.29 -0.08
C LYS A 56 -2.84 2.96 0.26
N LEU A 57 -2.58 2.56 1.49
CA LEU A 57 -3.15 1.39 2.12
C LEU A 57 -4.12 1.87 3.18
N THR A 58 -5.37 1.43 3.11
CA THR A 58 -6.38 1.76 4.10
C THR A 58 -7.00 0.49 4.66
N GLY A 59 -6.97 0.36 5.98
CA GLY A 59 -7.59 -0.75 6.70
C GLY A 59 -8.73 -0.25 7.58
N TYR A 60 -9.87 -0.92 7.50
CA TYR A 60 -11.09 -0.53 8.21
C TYR A 60 -11.72 -1.71 8.97
N TRP A 61 -12.43 -1.40 10.05
CA TRP A 61 -13.16 -2.36 10.90
C TRP A 61 -12.28 -3.51 11.39
N SER A 62 -11.13 -3.18 11.99
CA SER A 62 -10.20 -4.14 12.60
C SER A 62 -9.67 -5.22 11.65
N PRO A 63 -8.96 -4.87 10.55
CA PRO A 63 -8.25 -5.85 9.74
C PRO A 63 -7.28 -6.67 10.59
N ARG A 64 -7.15 -7.95 10.23
CA ARG A 64 -6.29 -8.94 10.90
C ARG A 64 -5.33 -9.56 9.91
N ALA A 65 -4.26 -10.17 10.42
CA ALA A 65 -3.37 -10.96 9.57
C ALA A 65 -4.15 -12.04 8.80
N GLY A 66 -3.82 -12.21 7.53
CA GLY A 66 -4.49 -13.10 6.59
C GLY A 66 -4.48 -12.56 5.16
N ASP A 67 -5.11 -13.33 4.27
CA ASP A 67 -5.15 -13.04 2.84
C ASP A 67 -6.44 -12.30 2.51
N TYR A 68 -6.30 -11.14 1.87
CA TYR A 68 -7.38 -10.31 1.37
C TYR A 68 -7.39 -10.37 -0.15
N LEU A 69 -8.54 -10.78 -0.69
CA LEU A 69 -8.81 -10.64 -2.11
C LEU A 69 -9.39 -9.25 -2.35
N LEU A 70 -8.68 -8.44 -3.14
CA LEU A 70 -9.18 -7.14 -3.57
C LEU A 70 -10.21 -7.38 -4.67
N THR A 71 -11.43 -6.91 -4.47
CA THR A 71 -12.54 -7.06 -5.43
C THR A 71 -13.33 -5.76 -5.52
N ALA A 72 -13.73 -5.36 -6.72
CA ALA A 72 -14.64 -4.23 -6.96
C ALA A 72 -16.00 -4.36 -6.25
N GLU A 73 -16.41 -5.59 -5.92
CA GLU A 73 -17.70 -5.85 -5.29
C GLU A 73 -17.70 -5.39 -3.82
N ASP A 74 -18.79 -4.70 -3.47
CA ASP A 74 -19.10 -4.15 -2.15
C ASP A 74 -18.99 -5.23 -1.06
N GLN A 75 -17.88 -5.23 -0.32
CA GLN A 75 -17.57 -6.25 0.69
C GLN A 75 -18.37 -6.10 2.00
N GLY A 76 -19.41 -5.25 2.03
CA GLY A 76 -20.32 -5.10 3.17
C GLY A 76 -19.61 -4.70 4.47
N GLU A 77 -20.07 -5.19 5.62
CA GLU A 77 -19.57 -4.87 6.98
C GLU A 77 -18.27 -5.64 7.39
N LYS A 78 -17.50 -6.19 6.45
CA LYS A 78 -16.33 -7.04 6.77
C LYS A 78 -15.04 -6.23 6.86
N PRO A 79 -14.09 -6.63 7.75
CA PRO A 79 -12.75 -6.03 7.77
C PRO A 79 -12.19 -6.01 6.36
N HIS A 80 -11.80 -4.82 5.89
CA HIS A 80 -11.39 -4.63 4.51
C HIS A 80 -10.06 -3.88 4.43
N ILE A 81 -9.30 -4.27 3.41
CA ILE A 81 -8.10 -3.56 2.95
C ILE A 81 -8.46 -2.94 1.61
N LEU A 82 -8.31 -1.62 1.53
CA LEU A 82 -8.35 -0.86 0.29
C LEU A 82 -6.92 -0.48 -0.08
N VAL A 83 -6.56 -0.76 -1.33
CA VAL A 83 -5.30 -0.31 -1.92
C VAL A 83 -5.62 0.69 -3.01
N GLU A 84 -4.93 1.82 -2.99
CA GLU A 84 -5.01 2.85 -4.02
C GLU A 84 -3.60 3.11 -4.57
N PHE A 85 -3.46 3.16 -5.89
CA PHE A 85 -2.17 3.38 -6.55
C PHE A 85 -2.29 4.46 -7.64
N GLY A 86 -1.21 5.19 -7.88
CA GLY A 86 -1.17 6.24 -8.90
C GLY A 86 0.23 6.62 -9.37
N TYR A 87 0.27 7.31 -10.50
CA TYR A 87 1.47 7.89 -11.12
C TYR A 87 1.37 9.42 -11.13
N PHE A 88 2.51 10.14 -11.04
CA PHE A 88 2.56 11.60 -11.06
C PHE A 88 1.74 12.21 -12.20
N GLU A 89 1.05 13.32 -11.93
CA GLU A 89 0.11 14.00 -12.85
C GLU A 89 -1.15 13.21 -13.26
N LYS A 90 -1.29 11.94 -12.84
CA LYS A 90 -2.46 11.09 -13.14
C LYS A 90 -3.30 10.85 -11.89
N SER A 91 -4.56 10.49 -12.10
CA SER A 91 -5.50 10.17 -11.02
C SER A 91 -5.05 8.94 -10.23
N ILE A 92 -5.14 9.03 -8.90
CA ILE A 92 -5.08 7.87 -8.01
C ILE A 92 -6.30 7.00 -8.29
N LYS A 93 -6.10 5.68 -8.41
CA LYS A 93 -7.19 4.71 -8.60
C LYS A 93 -7.20 3.69 -7.48
N ALA A 94 -8.41 3.33 -7.05
CA ALA A 94 -8.63 2.15 -6.24
C ALA A 94 -8.29 0.89 -7.04
N ILE A 95 -7.63 -0.05 -6.38
CA ILE A 95 -7.31 -1.35 -6.94
C ILE A 95 -8.50 -2.27 -6.71
N GLU A 96 -9.11 -2.71 -7.80
CA GLU A 96 -10.34 -3.49 -7.82
C GLU A 96 -10.12 -4.99 -7.99
N ALA A 97 -8.89 -5.42 -8.22
CA ALA A 97 -8.50 -6.82 -8.39
C ALA A 97 -7.06 -7.01 -7.91
N GLY A 98 -6.79 -8.12 -7.24
CA GLY A 98 -5.44 -8.48 -6.79
C GLY A 98 -5.44 -9.20 -5.45
N THR A 99 -4.25 -9.51 -4.97
CA THR A 99 -4.01 -10.14 -3.68
C THR A 99 -3.29 -9.17 -2.75
N PHE A 100 -3.72 -9.16 -1.49
CA PHE A 100 -3.05 -8.45 -0.42
C PHE A 100 -2.93 -9.38 0.77
N GLU A 101 -1.71 -9.71 1.18
CA GLU A 101 -1.46 -10.56 2.33
C GLU A 101 -0.92 -9.71 3.47
N LEU A 102 -1.68 -9.65 4.56
CA LEU A 102 -1.25 -9.00 5.78
C LEU A 102 -0.61 -10.05 6.68
N HIS A 103 0.71 -10.04 6.83
CA HIS A 103 1.42 -11.00 7.67
C HIS A 103 1.30 -10.66 9.15
N MET A 104 1.41 -9.38 9.48
CA MET A 104 1.34 -8.88 10.85
C MET A 104 0.74 -7.48 10.88
N ILE A 105 -0.03 -7.20 11.92
CA ILE A 105 -0.52 -5.86 12.26
C ILE A 105 -0.52 -5.70 13.78
N ASP A 106 0.11 -4.64 14.25
CA ASP A 106 0.12 -4.24 15.65
C ASP A 106 -0.33 -2.78 15.77
N TYR A 107 -1.55 -2.57 16.25
CA TYR A 107 -2.12 -1.24 16.43
C TYR A 107 -1.46 -0.43 17.56
N LYS A 108 -0.88 -1.12 18.54
CA LYS A 108 -0.23 -0.46 19.68
C LYS A 108 1.14 0.05 19.27
N GLU A 109 1.90 -0.78 18.57
CA GLU A 109 3.21 -0.41 18.01
C GLU A 109 3.08 0.35 16.68
N ARG A 110 1.85 0.46 16.15
CA ARG A 110 1.51 1.15 14.90
C ARG A 110 2.39 0.66 13.76
N SER A 111 2.36 -0.65 13.57
CA SER A 111 3.18 -1.34 12.58
C SER A 111 2.39 -2.41 11.82
N LEU A 112 2.81 -2.66 10.59
CA LEU A 112 2.31 -3.76 9.77
C LEU A 112 3.36 -4.27 8.79
N THR A 113 3.25 -5.54 8.45
CA THR A 113 4.06 -6.19 7.42
C THR A 113 3.17 -7.04 6.52
N GLY A 114 3.57 -7.19 5.27
CA GLY A 114 2.79 -7.93 4.30
C GLY A 114 3.38 -7.90 2.92
N ARG A 115 2.56 -8.31 1.95
CA ARG A 115 2.87 -8.27 0.52
C ARG A 115 1.61 -8.06 -0.28
N PHE A 116 1.75 -7.62 -1.51
CA PHE A 116 0.62 -7.45 -2.42
C PHE A 116 1.05 -7.67 -3.86
N GLU A 117 0.10 -8.09 -4.67
CA GLU A 117 0.23 -8.18 -6.11
C GLU A 117 -1.10 -7.78 -6.74
N PHE A 118 -1.09 -6.76 -7.59
CA PHE A 118 -2.30 -6.30 -8.25
C PHE A 118 -2.04 -5.75 -9.66
N PRO A 119 -2.94 -6.04 -10.62
CA PRO A 119 -2.98 -5.30 -11.87
C PRO A 119 -3.55 -3.89 -11.65
N VAL A 120 -3.07 -2.92 -12.42
CA VAL A 120 -3.60 -1.57 -12.46
C VAL A 120 -3.58 -1.02 -13.89
N GLU A 121 -4.68 -0.40 -14.31
CA GLU A 121 -4.79 0.27 -15.60
C GLU A 121 -4.78 1.79 -15.43
N LEU A 122 -3.74 2.46 -15.94
CA LEU A 122 -3.56 3.92 -15.88
C LEU A 122 -3.38 4.49 -17.28
N ASP A 123 -4.31 5.36 -17.70
CA ASP A 123 -4.40 5.97 -19.05
C ASP A 123 -4.11 5.00 -20.19
N ASP A 124 -4.95 3.98 -20.32
CA ASP A 124 -4.88 2.95 -21.37
C ASP A 124 -3.61 2.06 -21.34
N ALA A 125 -2.81 2.13 -20.26
CA ALA A 125 -1.68 1.24 -20.03
C ALA A 125 -1.92 0.33 -18.81
N GLU A 126 -1.69 -0.95 -18.98
CA GLU A 126 -1.78 -1.98 -17.94
C GLU A 126 -0.40 -2.22 -17.31
N PHE A 127 -0.40 -2.31 -15.98
CA PHE A 127 0.78 -2.60 -15.17
C PHE A 127 0.43 -3.66 -14.13
N ASP A 128 1.36 -4.57 -13.86
CA ASP A 128 1.32 -5.42 -12.68
C ASP A 128 2.26 -4.83 -11.63
N ILE A 129 1.73 -4.60 -10.43
CA ILE A 129 2.47 -4.05 -9.29
C ILE A 129 2.60 -5.13 -8.23
N GLU A 130 3.83 -5.42 -7.84
CA GLU A 130 4.16 -6.46 -6.87
C GLU A 130 5.02 -5.87 -5.74
N SER A 131 4.73 -6.22 -4.49
CA SER A 131 5.66 -6.11 -3.37
C SER A 131 5.99 -7.50 -2.84
N TRP A 132 7.28 -7.76 -2.64
CA TRP A 132 7.74 -9.04 -2.06
C TRP A 132 7.54 -9.08 -0.56
N GLU A 133 7.86 -7.98 0.11
CA GLU A 133 7.65 -7.74 1.52
C GLU A 133 7.65 -6.22 1.75
N PHE A 134 6.68 -5.72 2.49
CA PHE A 134 6.71 -4.38 3.05
C PHE A 134 6.74 -4.47 4.57
N ASP A 135 7.47 -3.53 5.18
CA ASP A 135 7.51 -3.30 6.62
C ASP A 135 7.27 -1.81 6.84
N VAL A 136 6.20 -1.52 7.57
CA VAL A 136 5.86 -0.16 7.97
C VAL A 136 5.76 -0.16 9.48
N ALA A 137 6.62 0.61 10.13
CA ALA A 137 6.55 0.87 11.55
C ALA A 137 6.49 2.38 11.85
N ALA A 138 5.95 2.74 13.01
CA ALA A 138 6.09 4.09 13.53
C ALA A 138 7.59 4.42 13.69
N GLY A 139 8.02 5.56 13.12
CA GLY A 139 9.37 6.07 13.36
C GLY A 139 9.52 6.46 14.85
N THR A 140 10.58 5.96 15.48
CA THR A 140 10.96 6.32 16.87
C THR A 140 11.49 7.73 16.99
#